data_AF-A4RQL8-F1
#
_entry.id   AF-A4RQL8-F1
#
_cell.length_a   1.000
_cell.length_b   1.000
_cell.length_c   1.000
_cell.angle_alpha   90.00
_cell.angle_beta   90.00
_cell.angle_gamma   90.00
#
_symmetry.space_group_name_H-M   'P 1'
#
loop_
_entity.id
_entity.type
_entity.pdbx_description
1 polymer ?
#
loop_
_entity_poly.entity_id
_entity_poly.type
_entity_poly.pdbx_seq_one_letter_code
_entity_poly.pdbx_strand_id
1 'polypeptide(L)'
;MPPKEQLVITAEEEAIIKQKIIEQTATLQPGKDYPLRKLVKTFFALNDAIDAGGEGLDAAQEAFLTELDTYEFSMGRYSTVVAANRTQMESYDDEEEALAAKTRELKSQDAELKGKLHETVRERAFRTARDEAVRACGEYPSRAESASIAEGLKKAIAEETAHLGELDVAIERKKRCYALLLKVIDDASRA
;
A
#
# COMPACT_ATOMS: atom_id res chain seq x y z
N MET A 1 0.79 -21.42 18.99
CA MET A 1 1.09 -21.77 17.58
C MET A 1 -0.05 -21.28 16.73
N PRO A 2 0.19 -20.36 15.78
CA PRO A 2 -0.80 -20.08 14.74
C PRO A 2 -1.07 -21.37 13.93
N PRO A 3 -2.26 -21.56 13.37
CA PRO A 3 -2.55 -22.70 12.53
C PRO A 3 -1.66 -22.62 11.28
N LYS A 4 -0.87 -23.67 11.04
CA LYS A 4 -0.06 -23.80 9.82
C LYS A 4 -1.00 -23.72 8.62
N GLU A 5 -0.88 -22.67 7.82
CA GLU A 5 -1.58 -22.59 6.53
C GLU A 5 -1.21 -23.85 5.74
N GLN A 6 -2.22 -24.56 5.22
CA GLN A 6 -1.97 -25.72 4.39
C GLN A 6 -1.22 -25.24 3.14
N LEU A 7 0.06 -25.61 3.04
CA LEU A 7 0.87 -25.40 1.85
C LEU A 7 0.13 -26.04 0.67
N VAL A 8 -0.43 -25.21 -0.21
CA VAL A 8 -1.06 -25.67 -1.45
C VAL A 8 0.07 -25.97 -2.43
N ILE A 9 0.58 -27.20 -2.37
CA ILE A 9 1.59 -27.69 -3.30
C ILE A 9 0.92 -27.89 -4.66
N THR A 10 1.42 -27.21 -5.68
CA THR A 10 0.94 -27.40 -7.05
C THR A 10 1.40 -28.75 -7.61
N ALA A 11 0.70 -29.31 -8.60
CA ALA A 11 1.05 -30.61 -9.18
C ALA A 11 2.47 -30.63 -9.81
N GLU A 12 2.95 -29.47 -10.28
CA GLU A 12 4.30 -29.30 -10.81
C GLU A 12 5.37 -29.33 -9.71
N GLU A 13 5.12 -28.65 -8.59
CA GLU A 13 6.00 -28.71 -7.42
C GLU A 13 6.04 -30.12 -6.82
N GLU A 14 4.91 -30.81 -6.79
CA GLU A 14 4.85 -32.19 -6.32
C GLU A 14 5.68 -33.15 -7.20
N ALA A 15 5.67 -32.95 -8.52
CA ALA A 15 6.49 -33.73 -9.45
C ALA A 15 7.99 -33.46 -9.24
N ILE A 16 8.39 -32.20 -9.03
CA ILE A 16 9.77 -31.80 -8.75
C ILE A 16 10.23 -32.35 -7.40
N ILE A 17 9.38 -32.30 -6.37
CA ILE A 17 9.65 -32.87 -5.05
C ILE A 17 9.84 -34.39 -5.16
N LYS A 18 8.96 -35.10 -5.87
CA LYS A 18 9.10 -36.55 -6.09
C LYS A 18 10.40 -36.89 -6.82
N GLN A 19 10.74 -36.15 -7.87
CA GLN A 19 11.98 -36.35 -8.62
C GLN A 19 13.21 -36.10 -7.74
N LYS A 20 13.23 -35.00 -6.97
CA LYS A 20 14.32 -34.72 -6.02
C LYS A 20 14.43 -35.76 -4.91
N ILE A 21 13.31 -36.26 -4.38
CA ILE A 21 13.32 -37.35 -3.40
C ILE A 21 13.96 -38.58 -4.01
N ILE A 22 13.58 -38.97 -5.24
CA ILE A 22 14.16 -40.14 -5.94
C ILE A 22 15.65 -39.92 -6.23
N GLU A 23 16.08 -38.71 -6.57
CA GLU A 23 17.48 -38.37 -6.84
C GLU A 23 18.33 -38.32 -5.56
N GLN A 24 17.81 -37.77 -4.46
CA GLN A 24 18.50 -37.66 -3.17
C GLN A 24 18.51 -38.99 -2.40
N THR A 25 17.42 -39.76 -2.49
CA THR A 25 17.38 -41.12 -1.99
C THR A 25 17.85 -42.07 -3.10
N ALA A 26 19.17 -42.26 -3.18
CA ALA A 26 19.82 -43.28 -4.03
C ALA A 26 19.27 -44.73 -3.82
N THR A 27 18.29 -44.93 -2.94
CA THR A 27 17.58 -46.16 -2.61
C THR A 27 16.44 -46.51 -3.58
N LEU A 28 16.10 -45.67 -4.57
CA LEU A 28 14.95 -45.90 -5.47
C LEU A 28 15.30 -45.89 -6.97
N GLN A 29 16.58 -46.05 -7.34
CA GLN A 29 16.89 -46.25 -8.76
C GLN A 29 16.34 -47.61 -9.24
N PRO A 30 15.46 -47.65 -10.25
CA PRO A 30 14.93 -48.90 -10.79
C PRO A 30 16.06 -49.83 -11.22
N GLY A 31 16.09 -51.06 -10.68
CA GLY A 31 17.08 -52.09 -11.03
C GLY A 31 18.34 -52.13 -10.18
N LYS A 32 18.54 -51.23 -9.21
CA LYS A 32 19.68 -51.30 -8.27
C LYS A 32 19.20 -51.79 -6.90
N ASP A 33 19.79 -52.89 -6.42
CA ASP A 33 19.50 -53.38 -5.07
C ASP A 33 19.89 -52.32 -4.02
N TYR A 34 19.00 -52.12 -3.03
CA TYR A 34 19.29 -51.21 -1.92
C TYR A 34 20.45 -51.74 -1.07
N PRO A 35 21.25 -50.87 -0.41
CA PRO A 35 22.50 -51.27 0.28
C PRO A 35 22.32 -52.44 1.26
N LEU A 36 21.25 -52.42 2.08
CA LEU A 36 20.94 -53.51 2.99
C LEU A 36 20.57 -54.82 2.26
N ARG A 37 19.93 -54.78 1.08
CA ARG A 37 19.61 -55.98 0.29
C ARG A 37 20.87 -56.61 -0.28
N LYS A 38 21.81 -55.77 -0.73
CA LYS A 38 23.11 -56.23 -1.23
C LYS A 38 23.91 -56.89 -0.12
N LEU A 39 23.97 -56.26 1.05
CA LEU A 39 24.61 -56.82 2.24
C LEU A 39 23.98 -58.17 2.65
N VAL A 40 22.65 -58.28 2.62
CA VAL A 40 21.96 -59.54 2.91
C VAL A 40 22.29 -60.61 1.86
N LYS A 41 22.40 -60.25 0.58
CA LYS A 41 22.79 -61.20 -0.48
C LYS A 41 24.23 -61.71 -0.32
N THR A 42 25.18 -60.82 0.02
CA THR A 42 26.57 -61.22 0.26
C THR A 42 26.71 -62.05 1.54
N PHE A 43 25.89 -61.79 2.56
CA PHE A 43 25.80 -62.64 3.76
C PHE A 43 25.33 -64.06 3.45
N PHE A 44 24.25 -64.22 2.67
CA PHE A 44 23.78 -65.56 2.28
C PHE A 44 24.79 -66.27 1.36
N ALA A 45 25.44 -65.57 0.44
CA ALA A 45 26.50 -66.14 -0.39
C ALA A 45 27.71 -66.63 0.44
N LEU A 46 28.05 -65.93 1.52
CA LEU A 46 29.06 -66.38 2.49
C LEU A 46 28.60 -67.66 3.21
N ASN A 47 27.35 -67.72 3.65
CA ASN A 47 26.80 -68.91 4.31
C ASN A 47 26.79 -70.13 3.37
N ASP A 48 26.40 -69.94 2.10
CA ASP A 48 26.41 -70.99 1.08
C ASP A 48 27.84 -71.51 0.81
N ALA A 49 28.86 -70.64 0.83
CA ALA A 49 30.26 -71.02 0.66
C ALA A 49 30.81 -71.81 1.86
N ILE A 50 30.32 -71.52 3.07
CA ILE A 50 30.62 -72.30 4.28
C ILE A 50 30.00 -73.70 4.19
N ASP A 51 28.73 -73.77 3.79
CA ASP A 51 27.99 -75.03 3.64
C ASP A 51 28.54 -75.91 2.50
N ALA A 52 29.11 -75.29 1.46
CA ALA A 52 29.76 -75.97 0.33
C ALA A 52 31.16 -76.54 0.62
N GLY A 53 31.66 -76.46 1.86
CA GLY A 53 32.93 -77.07 2.26
C GLY A 53 34.18 -76.25 1.96
N GLY A 54 34.04 -74.94 1.76
CA GLY A 54 35.17 -73.98 1.73
C GLY A 54 35.70 -73.59 0.35
N GLU A 55 35.16 -74.13 -0.75
CA GLU A 55 35.48 -73.61 -2.09
C GLU A 55 34.91 -72.19 -2.26
N GLY A 56 35.79 -71.20 -2.47
CA GLY A 56 35.39 -69.79 -2.68
C GLY A 56 35.08 -68.99 -1.40
N LEU A 57 35.36 -69.56 -0.22
CA LEU A 57 35.09 -68.94 1.08
C LEU A 57 35.76 -67.56 1.24
N ASP A 58 37.04 -67.45 0.88
CA ASP A 58 37.81 -66.20 1.02
C ASP A 58 37.20 -65.07 0.18
N ALA A 59 36.76 -65.38 -1.05
CA ALA A 59 36.15 -64.40 -1.94
C ALA A 59 34.75 -63.96 -1.44
N ALA A 60 33.96 -64.90 -0.91
CA ALA A 60 32.66 -64.58 -0.32
C ALA A 60 32.80 -63.76 0.98
N GLN A 61 33.83 -64.05 1.78
CA GLN A 61 34.14 -63.31 3.00
C GLN A 61 34.61 -61.89 2.71
N GLU A 62 35.53 -61.70 1.76
CA GLU A 62 36.00 -60.38 1.34
C GLU A 62 34.85 -59.54 0.74
N ALA A 63 33.97 -60.15 -0.06
CA ALA A 63 32.79 -59.48 -0.62
C ALA A 63 31.79 -59.04 0.46
N PHE A 64 31.55 -59.87 1.48
CA PHE A 64 30.67 -59.51 2.59
C PHE A 64 31.26 -58.37 3.45
N LEU A 65 32.55 -58.45 3.80
CA LEU A 65 33.21 -57.41 4.60
C LEU A 65 33.29 -56.07 3.85
N THR A 66 33.61 -56.10 2.55
CA THR A 66 33.64 -54.89 1.73
C THR A 66 32.26 -54.23 1.63
N GLU A 67 31.20 -55.01 1.46
CA GLU A 67 29.84 -54.48 1.43
C GLU A 67 29.39 -53.97 2.82
N LEU A 68 29.84 -54.62 3.90
CA LEU A 68 29.59 -54.18 5.27
C LEU A 68 30.24 -52.83 5.57
N ASP A 69 31.51 -52.65 5.22
CA ASP A 69 32.23 -51.38 5.35
C ASP A 69 31.57 -50.27 4.52
N THR A 70 31.16 -50.61 3.29
CA THR A 70 30.45 -49.67 2.40
C THR A 70 29.09 -49.26 3.00
N TYR A 71 28.37 -50.21 3.59
CA TYR A 71 27.10 -49.95 4.25
C TYR A 71 27.28 -49.06 5.49
N GLU A 72 28.25 -49.36 6.34
CA GLU A 72 28.57 -48.57 7.54
C GLU A 72 28.95 -47.13 7.16
N PHE A 73 29.83 -46.95 6.18
CA PHE A 73 30.21 -45.64 5.66
C PHE A 73 28.99 -44.86 5.14
N SER A 74 28.10 -45.52 4.39
CA SER A 74 26.88 -44.89 3.88
C SER A 74 25.92 -44.47 5.01
N MET A 75 25.80 -45.29 6.06
CA MET A 75 24.98 -45.02 7.24
C MET A 75 25.51 -43.88 8.09
N GLY A 76 26.83 -43.81 8.29
CA GLY A 76 27.47 -42.68 8.95
C GLY A 76 27.12 -41.35 8.28
N ARG A 77 27.12 -41.31 6.94
CA ARG A 77 26.77 -40.11 6.16
C ARG A 77 25.32 -39.66 6.37
N TYR A 78 24.36 -40.58 6.51
CA TYR A 78 22.95 -40.22 6.73
C TYR A 78 22.76 -39.45 8.03
N SER A 79 23.47 -39.79 9.10
CA SER A 79 23.38 -39.06 10.37
C SER A 79 23.76 -37.58 10.21
N THR A 80 24.85 -37.30 9.50
CA THR A 80 25.31 -35.94 9.19
C THR A 80 24.32 -35.19 8.30
N VAL A 81 23.76 -35.86 7.29
CA VAL A 81 22.75 -35.26 6.39
C VAL A 81 21.46 -34.93 7.16
N VAL A 82 21.00 -35.82 8.04
CA VAL A 82 19.81 -35.57 8.88
C VAL A 82 20.05 -34.38 9.82
N ALA A 83 21.22 -34.30 10.44
CA ALA A 83 21.57 -33.16 11.30
C ALA A 83 21.60 -31.84 10.50
N ALA A 84 22.24 -31.83 9.32
CA ALA A 84 22.29 -30.66 8.45
C ALA A 84 20.89 -30.23 7.98
N ASN A 85 20.04 -31.18 7.58
CA ASN A 85 18.66 -30.89 7.19
C ASN A 85 17.86 -30.30 8.35
N ARG A 86 18.07 -30.77 9.58
CA ARG A 86 17.39 -30.22 10.76
C ARG A 86 17.78 -28.76 11.01
N THR A 87 19.08 -28.44 10.94
CA THR A 87 19.54 -27.05 11.04
C THR A 87 18.99 -26.18 9.92
N GLN A 88 18.89 -26.72 8.71
CA GLN A 88 18.31 -25.99 7.58
C GLN A 88 16.80 -25.74 7.77
N MET A 89 16.06 -26.70 8.34
CA MET A 89 14.65 -26.49 8.70
C MET A 89 14.48 -25.39 9.75
N GLU A 90 15.33 -25.38 10.78
CA GLU A 90 15.33 -24.31 11.80
C GLU A 90 15.62 -22.94 11.17
N SER A 91 16.55 -22.86 10.21
CA SER A 91 16.82 -21.64 9.45
C SER A 91 15.62 -21.18 8.61
N TYR A 92 14.83 -22.10 8.05
CA TYR A 92 13.63 -21.74 7.30
C TYR A 92 12.51 -21.22 8.19
N ASP A 93 12.35 -21.80 9.38
CA ASP A 93 11.39 -21.30 10.37
C ASP A 93 11.74 -19.84 10.77
N ASP A 94 13.03 -19.54 11.01
CA ASP A 94 13.50 -18.18 11.31
C ASP A 94 13.27 -17.19 10.15
N GLU A 95 13.53 -17.62 8.91
CA GLU A 95 13.28 -16.82 7.71
C GLU A 95 11.79 -16.54 7.51
N GLU A 96 10.92 -17.51 7.78
CA GLU A 96 9.46 -17.36 7.69
C GLU A 96 8.96 -16.32 8.71
N GLU A 97 9.44 -16.38 9.96
CA GLU A 97 9.10 -15.41 11.00
C GLU A 97 9.56 -13.99 10.62
N ALA A 98 10.79 -13.85 10.11
CA ALA A 98 11.34 -12.57 9.66
C ALA A 98 10.52 -11.99 8.47
N LEU A 99 10.13 -12.84 7.52
CA LEU A 99 9.35 -12.43 6.36
C LEU A 99 7.92 -12.03 6.77
N ALA A 100 7.32 -12.72 7.73
CA ALA A 100 6.03 -12.36 8.29
C ALA A 100 6.09 -11.00 9.02
N ALA A 101 7.16 -10.75 9.79
CA ALA A 101 7.37 -9.46 10.46
C ALA A 101 7.50 -8.32 9.45
N LYS A 102 8.36 -8.49 8.42
CA LYS A 102 8.54 -7.51 7.34
C LYS A 102 7.25 -7.25 6.57
N THR A 103 6.45 -8.29 6.33
CA THR A 103 5.14 -8.15 5.68
C THR A 103 4.19 -7.29 6.51
N ARG A 104 4.16 -7.45 7.84
CA ARG A 104 3.34 -6.62 8.73
C ARG A 104 3.81 -5.16 8.71
N GLU A 105 5.12 -4.93 8.76
CA GLU A 105 5.71 -3.60 8.67
C GLU A 105 5.33 -2.88 7.36
N LEU A 106 5.53 -3.53 6.21
CA LEU A 106 5.19 -2.97 4.90
C LEU A 106 3.70 -2.66 4.76
N LYS A 107 2.82 -3.52 5.31
CA LYS A 107 1.38 -3.24 5.35
C LYS A 107 1.04 -2.00 6.17
N SER A 108 1.73 -1.78 7.29
CA SER A 108 1.57 -0.56 8.09
C SER A 108 2.03 0.68 7.32
N GLN A 109 3.20 0.62 6.69
CA GLN A 109 3.74 1.72 5.88
C GLN A 109 2.82 2.07 4.70
N ASP A 110 2.25 1.08 4.02
CA ASP A 110 1.29 1.30 2.94
C ASP A 110 0.02 2.03 3.44
N ALA A 111 -0.50 1.63 4.60
CA ALA A 111 -1.66 2.30 5.22
C ALA A 111 -1.35 3.77 5.56
N GLU A 112 -0.18 4.05 6.14
CA GLU A 112 0.26 5.41 6.45
C GLU A 112 0.43 6.27 5.19
N LEU A 113 1.05 5.73 4.14
CA LEU A 113 1.25 6.43 2.88
C LEU A 113 -0.07 6.76 2.19
N LYS A 114 -1.05 5.84 2.23
CA LYS A 114 -2.41 6.10 1.76
C LYS A 114 -3.07 7.24 2.55
N GLY A 115 -2.91 7.25 3.87
CA GLY A 115 -3.39 8.35 4.72
C GLY A 115 -2.81 9.71 4.29
N LYS A 116 -1.48 9.79 4.17
CA LYS A 116 -0.77 11.00 3.70
C LYS A 116 -1.21 11.43 2.30
N LEU A 117 -1.44 10.48 1.40
CA LEU A 117 -1.95 10.77 0.06
C LEU A 117 -3.35 11.41 0.13
N HIS A 118 -4.26 10.87 0.93
CA HIS A 118 -5.60 11.44 1.08
C HIS A 118 -5.57 12.86 1.66
N GLU A 119 -4.70 13.11 2.64
CA GLU A 119 -4.51 14.45 3.22
C GLU A 119 -3.98 15.45 2.19
N THR A 120 -2.94 15.08 1.44
CA THR A 120 -2.38 15.96 0.39
C THR A 120 -3.36 16.25 -0.74
N VAL A 121 -4.21 15.29 -1.11
CA VAL A 121 -5.29 15.51 -2.10
C VAL A 121 -6.31 16.52 -1.57
N ARG A 122 -6.73 16.39 -0.31
CA ARG A 122 -7.66 17.35 0.33
C ARG A 122 -7.07 18.75 0.40
N GLU A 123 -5.82 18.86 0.83
CA GLU A 123 -5.10 20.14 0.91
C GLU A 123 -4.98 20.79 -0.47
N ARG A 124 -4.67 20.01 -1.50
CA ARG A 124 -4.61 20.51 -2.88
C ARG A 124 -5.96 21.02 -3.35
N ALA A 125 -7.04 20.27 -3.12
CA ALA A 125 -8.39 20.70 -3.48
C ALA A 125 -8.78 22.00 -2.77
N PHE A 126 -8.47 22.13 -1.48
CA PHE A 126 -8.70 23.35 -0.72
C PHE A 126 -7.93 24.54 -1.29
N ARG A 127 -6.63 24.37 -1.60
CA ARG A 127 -5.82 25.43 -2.21
C ARG A 127 -6.36 25.86 -3.57
N THR A 128 -6.75 24.90 -4.41
CA THR A 128 -7.36 25.21 -5.72
C THR A 128 -8.66 25.99 -5.56
N ALA A 129 -9.57 25.57 -4.67
CA ALA A 129 -10.81 26.29 -4.40
C ALA A 129 -10.56 27.71 -3.86
N ARG A 130 -9.55 27.89 -3.00
CA ARG A 130 -9.14 29.20 -2.50
C ARG A 130 -8.61 30.08 -3.63
N ASP A 131 -7.74 29.55 -4.49
CA ASP A 131 -7.15 30.32 -5.59
C ASP A 131 -8.21 30.71 -6.64
N GLU A 132 -9.20 29.84 -6.88
CA GLU A 132 -10.39 30.16 -7.69
C GLU A 132 -11.22 31.29 -7.06
N ALA A 133 -11.48 31.23 -5.75
CA ALA A 133 -12.18 32.30 -5.04
C ALA A 133 -11.40 33.64 -5.11
N VAL A 134 -10.08 33.62 -4.97
CA VAL A 134 -9.23 34.81 -5.12
C VAL A 134 -9.33 35.39 -6.53
N ARG A 135 -9.30 34.56 -7.58
CA ARG A 135 -9.50 35.03 -8.96
C ARG A 135 -10.86 35.68 -9.15
N ALA A 136 -11.93 35.04 -8.68
CA ALA A 136 -13.29 35.58 -8.77
C ALA A 136 -13.41 36.92 -8.01
N CYS A 137 -12.82 37.03 -6.82
CA CYS A 137 -12.79 38.29 -6.08
C CYS A 137 -11.98 39.38 -6.80
N GLY A 138 -10.95 39.01 -7.57
CA GLY A 138 -10.13 39.94 -8.34
C GLY A 138 -10.84 40.62 -9.52
N GLU A 139 -12.00 40.09 -9.96
CA GLU A 139 -12.85 40.75 -10.97
C GLU A 139 -13.60 41.96 -10.41
N TYR A 140 -13.70 42.08 -9.08
CA TYR A 140 -14.40 43.16 -8.40
C TYR A 140 -13.40 44.20 -7.86
N PRO A 141 -13.80 45.48 -7.81
CA PRO A 141 -12.96 46.53 -7.23
C PRO A 141 -12.65 46.22 -5.77
N SER A 142 -11.50 46.72 -5.30
CA SER A 142 -11.11 46.53 -3.91
C SER A 142 -12.15 47.16 -2.96
N ARG A 143 -12.19 46.64 -1.74
CA ARG A 143 -13.08 47.19 -0.71
C ARG A 143 -12.80 48.67 -0.43
N ALA A 144 -11.54 49.08 -0.51
CA ALA A 144 -11.14 50.48 -0.31
C ALA A 144 -11.62 51.38 -1.45
N GLU A 145 -11.46 50.95 -2.71
CA GLU A 145 -11.97 51.69 -3.87
C GLU A 145 -13.50 51.79 -3.83
N SER A 146 -14.18 50.69 -3.55
CA SER A 146 -15.64 50.68 -3.42
C SER A 146 -16.13 51.59 -2.29
N ALA A 147 -15.41 51.64 -1.16
CA ALA A 147 -15.73 52.56 -0.05
C ALA A 147 -15.54 54.03 -0.45
N SER A 148 -14.45 54.35 -1.18
CA SER A 148 -14.19 55.69 -1.69
C SER A 148 -15.27 56.15 -2.68
N ILE A 149 -15.63 55.28 -3.64
CA ILE A 149 -16.72 55.54 -4.59
C ILE A 149 -18.04 55.77 -3.85
N ALA A 150 -18.37 54.91 -2.87
CA ALA A 150 -19.58 55.05 -2.09
C ALA A 150 -19.61 56.35 -1.27
N GLU A 151 -18.48 56.78 -0.70
CA GLU A 151 -18.40 58.05 0.03
C GLU A 151 -18.56 59.25 -0.90
N GLY A 152 -17.93 59.23 -2.09
CA GLY A 152 -18.10 60.26 -3.11
C GLY A 152 -19.56 60.40 -3.56
N LEU A 153 -20.22 59.27 -3.85
CA LEU A 153 -21.64 59.26 -4.21
C LEU A 153 -22.53 59.79 -3.08
N LYS A 154 -22.24 59.45 -1.82
CA LYS A 154 -22.98 59.99 -0.67
C LYS A 154 -22.86 61.51 -0.56
N LYS A 155 -21.67 62.07 -0.80
CA LYS A 155 -21.45 63.52 -0.80
C LYS A 155 -22.23 64.19 -1.93
N ALA A 156 -22.16 63.66 -3.15
CA ALA A 156 -22.90 64.18 -4.30
C ALA A 156 -24.43 64.17 -4.05
N ILE A 157 -24.97 63.10 -3.45
CA ILE A 157 -26.40 63.05 -3.07
C ILE A 157 -26.72 64.12 -2.02
N ALA A 158 -25.86 64.31 -1.01
CA ALA A 158 -26.06 65.34 0.02
C ALA A 158 -26.05 66.76 -0.57
N GLU A 159 -25.16 67.04 -1.52
CA GLU A 159 -25.09 68.32 -2.23
C GLU A 159 -26.34 68.56 -3.09
N GLU A 160 -26.75 67.57 -3.88
CA GLU A 160 -27.92 67.69 -4.75
C GLU A 160 -29.23 67.84 -3.94
N THR A 161 -29.35 67.11 -2.83
CA THR A 161 -30.51 67.25 -1.93
C THR A 161 -30.57 68.61 -1.25
N ALA A 162 -29.41 69.21 -0.91
CA ALA A 162 -29.36 70.58 -0.41
C ALA A 162 -29.78 71.59 -1.50
N HIS A 163 -29.27 71.44 -2.72
CA HIS A 163 -29.62 72.28 -3.86
C HIS A 163 -31.12 72.21 -4.21
N LEU A 164 -31.71 71.01 -4.19
CA LEU A 164 -33.16 70.83 -4.34
C LEU A 164 -33.94 71.58 -3.25
N GLY A 165 -33.48 71.50 -2.00
CA GLY A 165 -34.09 72.25 -0.88
C GLY A 165 -34.03 73.76 -1.08
N GLU A 166 -32.91 74.29 -1.59
CA GLU A 166 -32.78 75.72 -1.93
C GLU A 166 -33.74 76.13 -3.06
N LEU A 167 -33.84 75.29 -4.09
CA LEU A 167 -34.75 75.52 -5.21
C LEU A 167 -36.22 75.52 -4.76
N ASP A 168 -36.60 74.58 -3.89
CA ASP A 168 -37.95 74.51 -3.31
C ASP A 168 -38.28 75.78 -2.52
N VAL A 169 -37.36 76.28 -1.70
CA VAL A 169 -37.52 77.55 -0.98
C VAL A 169 -37.67 78.73 -1.95
N ALA A 170 -36.88 78.76 -3.02
CA ALA A 170 -36.96 79.81 -4.04
C ALA A 170 -38.30 79.79 -4.80
N ILE A 171 -38.78 78.60 -5.17
CA ILE A 171 -40.07 78.38 -5.83
C ILE A 171 -41.22 78.81 -4.90
N GLU A 172 -41.20 78.40 -3.64
CA GLU A 172 -42.21 78.80 -2.65
C GLU A 172 -42.25 80.31 -2.45
N ARG A 173 -41.09 80.97 -2.41
CA ARG A 173 -41.02 82.43 -2.37
C ARG A 173 -41.66 83.06 -3.60
N LYS A 174 -41.38 82.55 -4.81
CA LYS A 174 -41.98 83.05 -6.06
C LYS A 174 -43.49 82.83 -6.08
N LYS A 175 -43.99 81.66 -5.68
CA LYS A 175 -45.43 81.38 -5.53
C LYS A 175 -46.09 82.40 -4.60
N ARG A 176 -45.49 82.70 -3.45
CA ARG A 176 -46.00 83.74 -2.53
C ARG A 176 -46.03 85.13 -3.18
N CYS A 177 -44.98 85.52 -3.91
CA CYS A 177 -44.96 86.80 -4.64
C CYS A 177 -46.04 86.88 -5.73
N TYR A 178 -46.24 85.80 -6.51
CA TYR A 178 -47.29 85.74 -7.52
C TYR A 178 -48.69 85.78 -6.91
N ALA A 179 -48.92 85.08 -5.79
CA ALA A 179 -50.18 85.14 -5.05
C ALA A 179 -50.47 86.57 -4.54
N LEU A 180 -49.46 87.29 -4.06
CA LEU A 180 -49.60 88.70 -3.67
C LEU A 180 -49.93 89.60 -4.86
N LEU A 181 -49.26 89.42 -6.01
CA LEU A 181 -49.56 90.17 -7.24
C LEU A 181 -51.00 89.95 -7.71
N LEU A 182 -51.46 88.70 -7.74
CA LEU A 182 -52.84 88.36 -8.09
C LEU A 182 -53.84 89.06 -7.16
N LYS A 183 -53.57 89.08 -5.85
CA LYS A 183 -54.41 89.79 -4.88
C LYS A 183 -54.46 91.29 -5.16
N VAL A 184 -53.33 91.93 -5.47
CA VAL A 184 -53.30 93.37 -5.81
C VAL A 184 -54.09 93.66 -7.09
N ILE A 185 -54.02 92.79 -8.09
CA ILE A 185 -54.81 92.92 -9.33
C ILE A 185 -56.31 92.75 -9.03
N ASP A 186 -56.69 91.78 -8.21
CA ASP A 186 -58.07 91.58 -7.77
C ASP A 186 -58.61 92.79 -6.99
N ASP A 187 -57.79 93.37 -6.11
CA ASP A 187 -58.16 94.57 -5.34
C ASP A 187 -58.28 95.82 -6.25
N ALA A 188 -57.38 95.97 -7.23
CA ALA A 188 -57.41 97.07 -8.21
C ALA A 188 -58.55 96.97 -9.24
N SER A 189 -59.02 95.75 -9.55
CA SER A 189 -60.16 95.53 -10.44
C SER A 189 -61.53 95.64 -9.75
N ARG A 190 -61.54 95.72 -8.41
CA ARG A 190 -62.75 95.93 -7.59
C ARG A 190 -62.92 97.38 -7.12
N ALA A 191 -61.92 98.25 -7.35
CA ALA A 191 -61.98 99.69 -7.12
C ALA A 191 -62.43 100.43 -8.39
#